data_AF-A0A3Q3N2D1-F1
#
_entry.id   AF-A0A3Q3N2D1-F1
#
_cell.length_a   1.000
_cell.length_b   1.000
_cell.length_c   1.000
_cell.angle_alpha   90.00
_cell.angle_beta   90.00
_cell.angle_gamma   90.00
#
_symmetry.space_group_name_H-M   'P 1'
#
loop_
_entity.id
_entity.type
_entity.pdbx_description
1 polymer ?
#
loop_
_entity_poly.entity_id
_entity_poly.type
_entity_poly.pdbx_seq_one_letter_code
_entity_poly.pdbx_strand_id
1 'polypeptide(L)'
;MPCGLLEKDFITDINVIIDEAEYKDSGRLMNIVQPYGPEKKGSCYILEVTYEELNDLSQKLFAEKHGSSPASKLPSTDSKSLDVSAVVMTYIQQKCTKELHKIQGNAFVIETLAELRTVHSCSTVQVILRPRHGSICPVHADLVKQRFITFYQRTASDLQVTSVPSHYQKHLQRRFPLLLFEPGSNKYELTVTGPFGHVAKLKEFVLQNLKKGPTDTPSTRISGPSPTHIKNSEDESCPICMERIVTPEKTTLRCKHSFCRACLKKAFDYKPVCPICGELYGILTGTQPDGGRMNVTTDISFHLPGYDKYGTIIIQYYIPGGIQKDEHPNPGQPYEGISRTAYLPDSSEGKRIVKLLRRAFDQKLIFTVGRSTTTGRNNMVTWNDIHHKTSTHGGPTHYGYPDPDYLSRVQNELKFKGIE
;
A
#
# COMPACT_ATOMS: atom_id res chain seq x y z
N MET A 1 -4.66 -26.87 -15.60
CA MET A 1 -3.41 -26.13 -15.87
C MET A 1 -3.63 -24.71 -15.37
N PRO A 2 -3.04 -24.29 -14.23
CA PRO A 2 -3.26 -22.95 -13.71
C PRO A 2 -2.50 -21.95 -14.59
N CYS A 3 -3.26 -20.99 -15.12
CA CYS A 3 -2.77 -19.90 -15.95
C CYS A 3 -1.89 -18.97 -15.09
N GLY A 4 -0.65 -18.79 -15.51
CA GLY A 4 0.31 -17.90 -14.88
C GLY A 4 -0.18 -16.45 -14.96
N LEU A 5 -0.68 -15.95 -13.84
CA LEU A 5 -0.71 -14.52 -13.57
C LEU A 5 0.75 -14.09 -13.49
N LEU A 6 1.19 -13.28 -14.45
CA LEU A 6 2.48 -12.58 -14.38
C LEU A 6 2.55 -11.84 -13.04
N GLU A 7 3.34 -12.41 -12.15
CA GLU A 7 3.88 -11.78 -10.95
C GLU A 7 4.62 -10.52 -11.40
N LYS A 8 3.95 -9.36 -11.34
CA LYS A 8 4.71 -8.13 -11.13
C LYS A 8 4.88 -8.01 -9.64
N ASP A 9 6.12 -8.13 -9.19
CA ASP A 9 6.43 -8.15 -7.77
C ASP A 9 5.89 -6.92 -7.06
N PHE A 10 5.20 -7.20 -5.96
CA PHE A 10 4.63 -6.24 -5.00
C PHE A 10 5.71 -5.34 -4.35
N ILE A 11 6.97 -5.63 -4.64
CA ILE A 11 8.20 -5.08 -4.09
C ILE A 11 9.17 -4.96 -5.28
N THR A 12 9.35 -3.75 -5.82
CA THR A 12 10.39 -3.51 -6.82
C THR A 12 11.74 -3.32 -6.16
N ASP A 13 12.77 -3.27 -7.00
CA ASP A 13 14.17 -3.26 -6.67
C ASP A 13 14.55 -2.24 -5.58
N ILE A 14 15.47 -2.66 -4.71
CA ILE A 14 15.93 -1.95 -3.52
C ILE A 14 17.23 -1.26 -3.86
N ASN A 15 17.25 0.07 -3.74
CA ASN A 15 18.51 0.81 -3.81
C ASN A 15 19.23 0.72 -2.47
N VAL A 16 20.31 -0.04 -2.43
CA VAL A 16 21.20 -0.14 -1.27
C VAL A 16 22.38 0.80 -1.51
N ILE A 17 22.69 1.64 -0.52
CA ILE A 17 23.86 2.50 -0.54
C ILE A 17 24.88 1.91 0.45
N ILE A 18 26.07 1.60 -0.05
CA ILE A 18 27.16 1.04 0.73
C ILE A 18 28.34 2.00 0.66
N ASP A 19 28.75 2.56 1.79
CA ASP A 19 29.93 3.42 1.86
C ASP A 19 31.20 2.56 1.95
N GLU A 20 32.07 2.66 0.95
CA GLU A 20 33.35 1.96 0.86
C GLU A 20 34.24 2.25 2.07
N ALA A 21 34.10 3.43 2.70
CA ALA A 21 34.85 3.81 3.89
C ALA A 21 34.54 2.96 5.13
N GLU A 22 33.41 2.25 5.16
CA GLU A 22 33.03 1.39 6.29
C GLU A 22 33.70 0.00 6.27
N TYR A 23 34.44 -0.32 5.20
CA TYR A 23 35.01 -1.64 4.97
C TYR A 23 36.53 -1.55 4.86
N LYS A 24 37.24 -2.51 5.48
CA LYS A 24 38.71 -2.51 5.54
C LYS A 24 39.37 -2.95 4.23
N ASP A 25 38.68 -3.79 3.45
CA ASP A 25 39.17 -4.36 2.20
C ASP A 25 38.20 -4.00 1.07
N SER A 26 38.57 -2.98 0.29
CA SER A 26 37.79 -2.51 -0.86
C SER A 26 37.72 -3.54 -1.98
N GLY A 27 38.72 -4.41 -2.13
CA GLY A 27 38.73 -5.48 -3.12
C GLY A 27 37.71 -6.57 -2.80
N ARG A 28 37.62 -6.98 -1.52
CA ARG A 28 36.60 -7.93 -1.06
C ARG A 28 35.20 -7.33 -1.09
N LEU A 29 35.05 -6.07 -0.70
CA LEU A 29 33.78 -5.37 -0.83
C LEU A 29 33.32 -5.36 -2.29
N MET A 30 34.20 -5.03 -3.23
CA MET A 30 33.89 -5.03 -4.66
C MET A 30 33.45 -6.41 -5.15
N ASN A 31 34.10 -7.50 -4.72
CA ASN A 31 33.68 -8.86 -5.05
C ASN A 31 32.27 -9.20 -4.53
N ILE A 32 31.87 -8.63 -3.40
CA ILE A 32 30.53 -8.82 -2.83
C ILE A 32 29.48 -8.03 -3.60
N VAL A 33 29.77 -6.79 -4.00
CA VAL A 33 28.78 -5.90 -4.63
C VAL A 33 28.69 -6.05 -6.14
N GLN A 34 29.78 -6.47 -6.82
CA GLN A 34 29.86 -6.60 -8.28
C GLN A 34 28.73 -7.42 -8.92
N PRO A 35 28.26 -8.55 -8.35
CA PRO A 35 27.16 -9.34 -8.92
C PRO A 35 25.84 -8.57 -9.06
N TYR A 36 25.68 -7.46 -8.33
CA TYR A 36 24.46 -6.66 -8.28
C TYR A 36 24.52 -5.38 -9.13
N GLY A 37 25.52 -5.25 -10.02
CA GLY A 37 25.65 -4.13 -10.94
C GLY A 37 25.76 -2.74 -10.27
N PRO A 38 26.72 -2.53 -9.35
CA PRO A 38 26.77 -1.32 -8.53
C PRO A 38 27.18 -0.08 -9.35
N GLU A 39 26.45 1.01 -9.18
CA GLU A 39 26.83 2.35 -9.61
C GLU A 39 27.70 3.01 -8.53
N LYS A 40 28.95 3.32 -8.85
CA LYS A 40 29.85 4.03 -7.91
C LYS A 40 29.62 5.55 -7.98
N LYS A 41 29.22 6.15 -6.86
CA LYS A 41 29.11 7.61 -6.69
C LYS A 41 29.97 8.06 -5.51
N GLY A 42 31.15 8.62 -5.81
CA GLY A 42 32.10 9.02 -4.78
C GLY A 42 32.66 7.80 -4.02
N SER A 43 32.56 7.80 -2.69
CA SER A 43 32.91 6.65 -1.85
C SER A 43 31.78 5.61 -1.73
N CYS A 44 30.61 5.84 -2.32
CA CYS A 44 29.47 4.95 -2.15
C CYS A 44 29.22 4.08 -3.39
N TYR A 45 28.87 2.81 -3.15
CA TYR A 45 28.26 1.92 -4.14
C TYR A 45 26.73 1.99 -3.98
N ILE A 46 26.04 2.26 -5.07
CA ILE A 46 24.57 2.23 -5.15
C ILE A 46 24.20 1.04 -6.00
N LEU A 47 23.40 0.14 -5.46
CA LEU A 47 23.03 -1.13 -6.12
C LEU A 47 21.53 -1.31 -6.03
N GLU A 48 20.96 -1.73 -7.14
CA GLU A 48 19.55 -2.04 -7.29
C GLU A 48 19.39 -3.55 -7.16
N VAL A 49 18.84 -4.03 -6.04
CA VAL A 49 18.74 -5.47 -5.73
C VAL A 49 17.32 -5.90 -5.47
N THR A 50 16.98 -7.11 -5.87
CA THR A 50 15.75 -7.77 -5.42
C THR A 50 15.83 -8.07 -3.91
N TYR A 51 14.71 -8.43 -3.29
CA TYR A 51 14.71 -8.73 -1.87
C TYR A 51 15.45 -10.03 -1.53
N GLU A 52 15.32 -11.03 -2.39
CA GLU A 52 16.00 -12.31 -2.31
C GLU A 52 17.53 -12.09 -2.36
N GLU A 53 17.97 -11.20 -3.25
CA GLU A 53 19.35 -10.76 -3.39
C GLU A 53 19.85 -9.93 -2.20
N LEU A 54 19.00 -9.07 -1.63
CA LEU A 54 19.35 -8.26 -0.46
C LEU A 54 19.72 -9.13 0.75
N ASN A 55 19.04 -10.27 0.95
CA ASN A 55 19.34 -11.16 2.07
C ASN A 55 20.75 -11.76 1.96
N ASP A 56 21.11 -12.24 0.76
CA ASP A 56 22.43 -12.79 0.47
C ASP A 56 23.52 -11.70 0.57
N LEU A 57 23.26 -10.53 -0.02
CA LEU A 57 24.14 -9.37 0.06
C LEU A 57 24.36 -8.91 1.50
N SER A 58 23.30 -8.77 2.31
CA SER A 58 23.40 -8.33 3.69
C SER A 58 24.24 -9.28 4.56
N GLN A 59 24.14 -10.60 4.33
CA GLN A 59 24.96 -11.57 5.06
C GLN A 59 26.44 -11.46 4.67
N LYS A 60 26.73 -11.34 3.37
CA LYS A 60 28.09 -11.19 2.84
C LYS A 60 28.75 -9.89 3.35
N LEU A 61 28.03 -8.78 3.31
CA LEU A 61 28.51 -7.49 3.82
C LEU A 61 28.74 -7.50 5.34
N PHE A 62 27.87 -8.15 6.10
CA PHE A 62 28.04 -8.26 7.55
C PHE A 62 29.28 -9.09 7.92
N ALA A 63 29.48 -10.22 7.22
CA ALA A 63 30.65 -11.07 7.40
C ALA A 63 31.96 -10.33 7.07
N GLU A 64 31.95 -9.50 6.03
CA GLU A 64 33.12 -8.69 5.64
C GLU A 64 33.42 -7.56 6.63
N LYS A 65 32.38 -6.91 7.16
CA LYS A 65 32.53 -5.76 8.09
C LYS A 65 33.02 -6.18 9.48
N HIS A 66 32.57 -7.33 9.98
CA HIS A 66 32.78 -7.74 11.38
C HIS A 66 33.67 -8.97 11.55
N GLY A 67 34.03 -9.67 10.47
CA GLY A 67 34.78 -10.92 10.53
C GLY A 67 34.00 -12.07 11.17
N SER A 68 34.44 -13.30 10.94
CA SER A 68 33.83 -14.52 11.48
C SER A 68 34.06 -14.67 12.99
N SER A 69 33.42 -13.85 13.84
CA SER A 69 33.36 -14.11 15.29
C SER A 69 32.08 -13.56 15.92
N PRO A 70 31.27 -14.41 16.59
CA PRO A 70 29.98 -14.00 17.16
C PRO A 70 30.16 -13.53 18.62
N ALA A 71 30.89 -12.44 18.87
CA ALA A 71 30.91 -11.83 20.20
C ALA A 71 31.60 -10.45 20.20
N SER A 72 30.86 -9.38 19.91
CA SER A 72 31.14 -8.10 20.55
C SER A 72 29.84 -7.32 20.72
N LYS A 73 29.68 -6.77 21.93
CA LYS A 73 28.46 -6.25 22.54
C LYS A 73 27.68 -5.32 21.60
N LEU A 74 26.48 -5.74 21.21
CA LEU A 74 25.50 -4.90 20.51
C LEU A 74 24.83 -3.95 21.52
N PRO A 75 24.58 -2.68 21.17
CA PRO A 75 23.64 -1.86 21.91
C PRO A 75 22.29 -2.59 21.94
N SER A 76 21.63 -2.62 23.09
CA SER A 76 20.28 -3.16 23.22
C SER A 76 19.32 -2.37 22.33
N THR A 77 19.09 -2.85 21.11
CA THR A 77 17.92 -2.43 20.33
C THR A 77 16.70 -3.09 20.97
N ASP A 78 16.08 -2.35 21.89
CA ASP A 78 14.71 -2.62 22.31
C ASP A 78 13.88 -2.92 21.06
N SER A 79 13.38 -4.14 20.94
CA SER A 79 12.38 -4.49 19.94
C SER A 79 11.09 -3.75 20.31
N LYS A 80 10.99 -2.46 19.94
CA LYS A 80 9.77 -1.68 20.13
C LYS A 80 8.68 -2.31 19.26
N SER A 81 7.68 -2.87 19.92
CA SER A 81 6.44 -3.35 19.31
C SER A 81 5.75 -2.20 18.56
N LEU A 82 4.94 -2.56 17.56
CA LEU A 82 4.15 -1.64 16.77
C LEU A 82 2.68 -1.77 17.17
N ASP A 83 2.08 -0.70 17.70
CA ASP A 83 0.64 -0.66 17.94
C ASP A 83 -0.11 -0.40 16.63
N VAL A 84 -0.99 -1.32 16.26
CA VAL A 84 -1.75 -1.27 15.01
C VAL A 84 -3.22 -1.64 15.24
N SER A 85 -4.13 -1.18 14.39
CA SER A 85 -5.55 -1.53 14.46
C SER A 85 -5.77 -3.04 14.29
N ALA A 86 -6.49 -3.65 15.24
CA ALA A 86 -6.83 -5.06 15.23
C ALA A 86 -7.60 -5.46 13.96
N VAL A 87 -8.58 -4.65 13.56
CA VAL A 87 -9.41 -4.90 12.36
C VAL A 87 -8.57 -4.99 11.10
N VAL A 88 -7.63 -4.06 10.92
CA VAL A 88 -6.73 -4.06 9.76
C VAL A 88 -5.81 -5.28 9.80
N MET A 89 -5.27 -5.62 10.97
CA MET A 89 -4.40 -6.80 11.11
C MET A 89 -5.15 -8.10 10.85
N THR A 90 -6.38 -8.25 11.33
CA THR A 90 -7.23 -9.41 11.04
C THR A 90 -7.48 -9.54 9.54
N TYR A 91 -7.76 -8.43 8.85
CA TYR A 91 -7.89 -8.44 7.40
C TYR A 91 -6.58 -8.88 6.72
N ILE A 92 -5.43 -8.30 7.09
CA ILE A 92 -4.12 -8.65 6.53
C ILE A 92 -3.83 -10.15 6.71
N GLN A 93 -4.04 -10.67 7.91
CA GLN A 93 -3.79 -12.08 8.25
C GLN A 93 -4.71 -13.05 7.50
N GLN A 94 -5.89 -12.63 7.05
CA GLN A 94 -6.84 -13.50 6.36
C GLN A 94 -6.86 -13.31 4.84
N LYS A 95 -6.61 -12.10 4.36
CA LYS A 95 -6.80 -11.71 2.94
C LYS A 95 -5.50 -11.31 2.23
N CYS A 96 -4.43 -11.02 2.97
CA CYS A 96 -3.14 -10.60 2.42
C CYS A 96 -1.98 -11.46 2.91
N THR A 97 -2.22 -12.77 3.09
CA THR A 97 -1.23 -13.71 3.62
C THR A 97 0.00 -13.83 2.73
N LYS A 98 -0.18 -13.78 1.40
CA LYS A 98 0.92 -13.88 0.44
C LYS A 98 1.86 -12.69 0.55
N GLU A 99 1.31 -11.48 0.61
CA GLU A 99 2.05 -10.23 0.76
C GLU A 99 2.76 -10.19 2.12
N LEU A 100 2.08 -10.64 3.19
CA LEU A 100 2.67 -10.75 4.52
C LEU A 100 3.85 -11.74 4.53
N HIS A 101 3.71 -12.89 3.87
CA HIS A 101 4.81 -13.86 3.71
C HIS A 101 5.97 -13.29 2.90
N LYS A 102 5.71 -12.52 1.84
CA LYS A 102 6.76 -11.81 1.08
C LYS A 102 7.54 -10.83 1.97
N ILE A 103 6.86 -10.11 2.86
CA ILE A 103 7.52 -9.18 3.80
C ILE A 103 8.34 -9.94 4.85
N GLN A 104 7.83 -11.06 5.38
CA GLN A 104 8.54 -11.89 6.35
C GLN A 104 9.80 -12.52 5.76
N GLY A 105 9.73 -12.97 4.50
CA GLY A 105 10.73 -13.85 3.90
C GLY A 105 11.01 -15.08 4.78
N ASN A 106 12.22 -15.61 4.68
CA ASN A 106 12.68 -16.73 5.51
C ASN A 106 13.36 -16.28 6.81
N ALA A 107 13.57 -14.97 6.98
CA ALA A 107 14.40 -14.41 8.05
C ALA A 107 13.60 -13.90 9.25
N PHE A 108 12.34 -13.51 9.06
CA PHE A 108 11.51 -12.91 10.11
C PHE A 108 10.19 -13.66 10.35
N VAL A 109 9.66 -13.50 11.57
CA VAL A 109 8.28 -13.79 11.94
C VAL A 109 7.63 -12.48 12.34
N ILE A 110 6.43 -12.24 11.82
CA ILE A 110 5.58 -11.13 12.30
C ILE A 110 4.57 -11.76 13.25
N GLU A 111 4.73 -11.51 14.53
CA GLU A 111 3.84 -11.98 15.57
C GLU A 111 2.89 -10.88 16.00
N THR A 112 1.64 -11.24 16.30
CA THR A 112 0.63 -10.32 16.81
C THR A 112 0.29 -10.73 18.23
N LEU A 113 0.57 -9.85 19.18
CA LEU A 113 0.16 -10.00 20.57
C LEU A 113 -1.13 -9.22 20.78
N ALA A 114 -2.20 -9.94 21.15
CA ALA A 114 -3.46 -9.33 21.50
C ALA A 114 -3.35 -8.69 22.89
N GLU A 115 -3.19 -7.37 22.95
CA GLU A 115 -3.42 -6.61 24.18
C GLU A 115 -4.86 -6.09 24.18
N LEU A 116 -5.68 -6.51 25.15
CA LEU A 116 -6.98 -5.90 25.44
C LEU A 116 -6.75 -4.52 26.10
N ARG A 117 -6.28 -3.52 25.35
CA ARG A 117 -6.34 -2.11 25.80
C ARG A 117 -7.52 -1.43 25.13
N THR A 118 -8.65 -1.36 25.82
CA THR A 118 -9.78 -0.53 25.41
C THR A 118 -9.51 0.92 25.78
N VAL A 119 -8.72 1.63 24.97
CA VAL A 119 -8.64 3.09 25.03
C VAL A 119 -9.35 3.62 23.79
N HIS A 120 -10.59 4.10 23.99
CA HIS A 120 -11.44 4.79 23.01
C HIS A 120 -11.79 3.99 21.73
N SER A 121 -12.86 3.18 21.77
CA SER A 121 -13.58 2.61 20.61
C SER A 121 -12.79 1.87 19.50
N CYS A 122 -11.46 1.74 19.59
CA CYS A 122 -10.60 1.11 18.60
C CYS A 122 -9.75 0.05 19.30
N SER A 123 -9.94 -1.22 18.95
CA SER A 123 -9.04 -2.30 19.40
C SER A 123 -7.71 -2.19 18.66
N THR A 124 -6.62 -2.11 19.41
CA THR A 124 -5.25 -2.14 18.90
C THR A 124 -4.58 -3.46 19.29
N VAL A 125 -3.67 -3.95 18.45
CA VAL A 125 -2.83 -5.11 18.72
C VAL A 125 -1.37 -4.72 18.57
N GLN A 126 -0.50 -5.34 19.35
CA GLN A 126 0.93 -5.14 19.20
C GLN A 126 1.48 -6.11 18.17
N VAL A 127 2.24 -5.59 17.22
CA VAL A 127 2.98 -6.38 16.25
C VAL A 127 4.47 -6.34 16.58
N ILE A 128 5.07 -7.52 16.64
CA ILE A 128 6.50 -7.70 16.87
C ILE A 128 7.10 -8.43 15.67
N LEU A 129 8.14 -7.84 15.09
CA LEU A 129 8.93 -8.47 14.05
C LEU A 129 10.15 -9.12 14.71
N ARG A 130 10.19 -10.45 14.75
CA ARG A 130 11.29 -11.21 15.36
C ARG A 130 12.11 -11.94 14.29
N PRO A 131 13.45 -11.87 14.36
CA PRO A 131 14.33 -12.80 13.65
C PRO A 131 13.99 -14.27 13.94
N ARG A 132 13.96 -15.12 12.91
CA ARG A 132 13.80 -16.59 13.04
C ARG A 132 15.06 -17.27 13.57
N HIS A 133 16.23 -16.72 13.23
CA HIS A 133 17.54 -17.25 13.58
C HIS A 133 18.39 -16.12 14.21
N GLY A 134 19.34 -16.49 15.08
CA GLY A 134 20.13 -15.54 15.88
C GLY A 134 20.86 -14.45 15.08
N SER A 135 21.13 -13.32 15.75
CA SER A 135 21.84 -12.12 15.30
C SER A 135 21.70 -11.75 13.81
N ILE A 136 20.57 -11.17 13.44
CA ILE A 136 20.40 -10.48 12.15
C ILE A 136 20.94 -9.03 12.26
N CYS A 137 21.55 -8.53 11.18
CA CYS A 137 22.00 -7.14 11.08
C CYS A 137 20.85 -6.16 11.42
N PRO A 138 21.05 -5.18 12.32
CA PRO A 138 20.02 -4.20 12.71
C PRO A 138 19.39 -3.47 11.53
N VAL A 139 20.17 -3.16 10.49
CA VAL A 139 19.71 -2.48 9.26
C VAL A 139 18.65 -3.31 8.52
N HIS A 140 18.80 -4.63 8.49
CA HIS A 140 17.84 -5.53 7.85
C HIS A 140 16.52 -5.59 8.65
N ALA A 141 16.60 -5.66 9.98
CA ALA A 141 15.42 -5.62 10.84
C ALA A 141 14.62 -4.32 10.66
N ASP A 142 15.30 -3.18 10.52
CA ASP A 142 14.67 -1.90 10.27
C ASP A 142 13.98 -1.84 8.90
N LEU A 143 14.60 -2.38 7.84
CA LEU A 143 14.00 -2.41 6.50
C LEU A 143 12.71 -3.25 6.47
N VAL A 144 12.73 -4.45 7.07
CA VAL A 144 11.55 -5.32 7.14
C VAL A 144 10.44 -4.66 7.96
N LYS A 145 10.81 -3.99 9.06
CA LYS A 145 9.88 -3.17 9.85
C LYS A 145 9.27 -2.04 9.02
N GLN A 146 10.06 -1.28 8.25
CA GLN A 146 9.54 -0.21 7.38
C GLN A 146 8.61 -0.73 6.28
N ARG A 147 8.92 -1.90 5.70
CA ARG A 147 8.05 -2.55 4.71
C ARG A 147 6.72 -2.95 5.30
N PHE A 148 6.75 -3.59 6.47
CA PHE A 148 5.52 -3.92 7.19
C PHE A 148 4.69 -2.67 7.48
N ILE A 149 5.32 -1.59 7.99
CA ILE A 149 4.64 -0.32 8.27
C ILE A 149 3.99 0.24 7.00
N THR A 150 4.72 0.30 5.88
CA THR A 150 4.22 0.83 4.60
C THR A 150 3.05 0.00 4.07
N PHE A 151 3.22 -1.33 4.07
CA PHE A 151 2.19 -2.27 3.64
C PHE A 151 0.93 -2.16 4.50
N TYR A 152 1.10 -2.09 5.82
CA TYR A 152 0.03 -1.89 6.77
C TYR A 152 -0.72 -0.59 6.49
N GLN A 153 -0.01 0.53 6.38
CA GLN A 153 -0.61 1.86 6.16
C GLN A 153 -1.40 1.95 4.85
N ARG A 154 -0.86 1.40 3.75
CA ARG A 154 -1.55 1.32 2.46
C ARG A 154 -2.83 0.49 2.56
N THR A 155 -2.72 -0.70 3.15
CA THR A 155 -3.88 -1.57 3.35
C THR A 155 -4.94 -0.86 4.20
N ALA A 156 -4.54 -0.29 5.33
CA ALA A 156 -5.43 0.40 6.26
C ALA A 156 -6.17 1.58 5.62
N SER A 157 -5.52 2.31 4.71
CA SER A 157 -6.09 3.49 4.03
C SER A 157 -7.15 3.12 2.98
N ASP A 158 -7.00 1.95 2.34
CA ASP A 158 -7.98 1.44 1.38
C ASP A 158 -9.13 0.65 2.03
N LEU A 159 -8.96 0.21 3.29
CA LEU A 159 -9.97 -0.57 4.00
C LEU A 159 -11.17 0.28 4.48
N GLN A 160 -12.36 -0.22 4.17
CA GLN A 160 -13.61 0.24 4.76
C GLN A 160 -14.25 -0.87 5.59
N VAL A 161 -14.92 -0.48 6.67
CA VAL A 161 -15.79 -1.36 7.46
C VAL A 161 -17.23 -0.88 7.36
N THR A 162 -18.14 -1.79 7.04
CA THR A 162 -19.58 -1.57 6.94
C THR A 162 -20.36 -2.72 7.56
N SER A 163 -21.62 -2.51 7.92
CA SER A 163 -22.54 -3.60 8.26
C SER A 163 -23.41 -3.95 7.06
N VAL A 164 -23.71 -5.24 6.89
CA VAL A 164 -24.76 -5.72 5.95
C VAL A 164 -25.64 -6.77 6.63
N PRO A 165 -26.89 -6.97 6.19
CA PRO A 165 -27.75 -8.01 6.73
C PRO A 165 -27.18 -9.43 6.56
N SER A 166 -27.32 -10.29 7.57
CA SER A 166 -26.68 -11.61 7.63
C SER A 166 -27.26 -12.67 6.70
N HIS A 167 -28.45 -12.45 6.15
CA HIS A 167 -29.20 -13.44 5.36
C HIS A 167 -28.55 -13.82 4.01
N TYR A 168 -27.53 -13.08 3.54
CA TYR A 168 -26.83 -13.37 2.29
C TYR A 168 -25.40 -13.91 2.44
N GLN A 169 -24.95 -14.25 3.67
CA GLN A 169 -23.53 -14.50 3.99
C GLN A 169 -22.79 -15.40 2.98
N LYS A 170 -23.28 -16.62 2.75
CA LYS A 170 -22.59 -17.60 1.89
C LYS A 170 -22.52 -17.18 0.42
N HIS A 171 -23.54 -16.47 -0.08
CA HIS A 171 -23.58 -15.98 -1.45
C HIS A 171 -22.65 -14.77 -1.63
N LEU A 172 -22.64 -13.85 -0.66
CA LEU A 172 -21.76 -12.68 -0.68
C LEU A 172 -20.28 -13.07 -0.60
N GLN A 173 -19.92 -14.04 0.25
CA GLN A 173 -18.54 -14.50 0.37
C GLN A 173 -17.96 -15.04 -0.95
N ARG A 174 -18.76 -15.79 -1.72
CA ARG A 174 -18.32 -16.29 -3.04
C ARG A 174 -18.17 -15.17 -4.06
N ARG A 175 -19.09 -14.21 -4.06
CA ARG A 175 -19.13 -13.12 -5.04
C ARG A 175 -18.09 -12.02 -4.74
N PHE A 176 -17.75 -11.84 -3.47
CA PHE A 176 -16.81 -10.82 -3.01
C PHE A 176 -15.66 -11.47 -2.21
N PRO A 177 -14.76 -12.23 -2.87
CA PRO A 177 -13.73 -13.01 -2.20
C PRO A 177 -12.69 -12.14 -1.46
N LEU A 178 -12.51 -10.89 -1.89
CA LEU A 178 -11.63 -9.91 -1.24
C LEU A 178 -12.26 -9.23 -0.02
N LEU A 179 -13.54 -9.47 0.26
CA LEU A 179 -14.17 -8.98 1.48
C LEU A 179 -14.05 -10.01 2.60
N LEU A 180 -13.76 -9.51 3.80
CA LEU A 180 -13.82 -10.27 5.04
C LEU A 180 -15.20 -10.07 5.66
N PHE A 181 -15.87 -11.16 6.03
CA PHE A 181 -17.19 -11.15 6.64
C PHE A 181 -17.11 -11.77 8.03
N GLU A 182 -17.41 -10.98 9.05
CA GLU A 182 -17.38 -11.37 10.46
C GLU A 182 -18.76 -11.18 11.09
N PRO A 183 -19.11 -11.94 12.13
CA PRO A 183 -20.33 -11.70 12.89
C PRO A 183 -20.38 -10.26 13.40
N GLY A 184 -21.49 -9.57 13.16
CA GLY A 184 -21.72 -8.22 13.66
C GLY A 184 -22.03 -8.18 15.16
N SER A 185 -22.24 -6.97 15.69
CA SER A 185 -22.65 -6.76 17.09
C SER A 185 -24.03 -7.35 17.40
N ASN A 186 -24.86 -7.56 16.37
CA ASN A 186 -26.16 -8.23 16.48
C ASN A 186 -26.18 -9.48 15.57
N LYS A 187 -27.04 -10.47 15.88
CA LYS A 187 -27.14 -11.74 15.14
C LYS A 187 -27.65 -11.60 13.70
N TYR A 188 -28.17 -10.43 13.34
CA TYR A 188 -28.78 -10.16 12.03
C TYR A 188 -27.89 -9.33 11.11
N GLU A 189 -26.69 -8.97 11.58
CA GLU A 189 -25.71 -8.19 10.84
C GLU A 189 -24.39 -8.93 10.71
N LEU A 190 -23.73 -8.69 9.59
CA LEU A 190 -22.35 -9.05 9.34
C LEU A 190 -21.55 -7.77 9.25
N THR A 191 -20.46 -7.72 10.03
CA THR A 191 -19.41 -6.74 9.81
C THR A 191 -18.63 -7.16 8.57
N VAL A 192 -18.51 -6.26 7.61
CA VAL A 192 -17.77 -6.47 6.38
C VAL A 192 -16.60 -5.51 6.32
N THR A 193 -15.40 -6.07 6.21
CA THR A 193 -14.14 -5.34 6.10
C THR A 193 -13.51 -5.64 4.76
N GLY A 194 -13.12 -4.61 4.00
CA GLY A 194 -12.35 -4.81 2.78
C GLY A 194 -12.08 -3.55 1.98
N PRO A 195 -11.40 -3.67 0.83
CA PRO A 195 -11.04 -2.56 -0.05
C PRO A 195 -12.28 -1.74 -0.41
N PHE A 196 -12.15 -0.42 -0.38
CA PHE A 196 -13.25 0.51 -0.60
C PHE A 196 -14.05 0.17 -1.86
N GLY A 197 -13.37 -0.05 -2.99
CA GLY A 197 -14.03 -0.37 -4.26
C GLY A 197 -14.86 -1.66 -4.23
N HIS A 198 -14.48 -2.64 -3.39
CA HIS A 198 -15.25 -3.86 -3.20
C HIS A 198 -16.43 -3.66 -2.25
N VAL A 199 -16.25 -2.84 -1.21
CA VAL A 199 -17.32 -2.49 -0.28
C VAL A 199 -18.41 -1.66 -0.97
N ALA A 200 -18.05 -0.73 -1.85
CA ALA A 200 -19.01 0.04 -2.65
C ALA A 200 -19.88 -0.87 -3.53
N LYS A 201 -19.25 -1.80 -4.27
CA LYS A 201 -19.97 -2.80 -5.08
C LYS A 201 -20.88 -3.69 -4.26
N LEU A 202 -20.46 -4.05 -3.04
CA LEU A 202 -21.31 -4.80 -2.11
C LEU A 202 -22.54 -3.99 -1.70
N LYS A 203 -22.36 -2.72 -1.32
CA LYS A 203 -23.48 -1.85 -0.92
C LYS A 203 -24.49 -1.68 -2.05
N GLU A 204 -24.00 -1.47 -3.28
CA GLU A 204 -24.85 -1.39 -4.46
C GLU A 204 -25.63 -2.69 -4.69
N PHE A 205 -24.95 -3.85 -4.61
CA PHE A 205 -25.58 -5.15 -4.73
C PHE A 205 -26.67 -5.36 -3.66
N VAL A 206 -26.37 -5.05 -2.39
CA VAL A 206 -27.35 -5.18 -1.30
C VAL A 206 -28.54 -4.25 -1.54
N LEU A 207 -28.32 -3.01 -1.96
CA LEU A 207 -29.38 -2.05 -2.27
C LEU A 207 -30.30 -2.53 -3.42
N GLN A 208 -29.72 -3.13 -4.46
CA GLN A 208 -30.47 -3.70 -5.59
C GLN A 208 -31.31 -4.92 -5.19
N ASN A 209 -30.82 -5.75 -4.26
CA ASN A 209 -31.55 -6.93 -3.79
C ASN A 209 -32.58 -6.61 -2.71
N LEU A 210 -32.37 -5.58 -1.88
CA LEU A 210 -33.39 -5.09 -0.95
C LEU A 210 -34.60 -4.48 -1.65
N LYS A 211 -34.42 -3.93 -2.87
CA LYS A 211 -35.50 -3.41 -3.71
C LYS A 211 -36.27 -4.51 -4.45
N LYS A 212 -35.75 -5.74 -4.50
CA LYS A 212 -36.46 -6.92 -5.05
C LYS A 212 -36.96 -7.77 -3.89
N GLY A 213 -38.22 -7.58 -3.50
CA GLY A 213 -38.90 -8.47 -2.55
C GLY A 213 -38.96 -9.92 -3.03
N PRO A 214 -39.34 -10.88 -2.16
CA PRO A 214 -39.25 -12.30 -2.45
C PRO A 214 -40.36 -12.75 -3.40
N THR A 215 -40.09 -12.78 -4.70
CA THR A 215 -40.92 -13.52 -5.67
C THR A 215 -40.06 -14.12 -6.79
N ASP A 216 -40.25 -15.43 -6.94
CA ASP A 216 -40.09 -16.29 -8.11
C ASP A 216 -38.70 -16.81 -8.52
N THR A 217 -38.44 -18.00 -7.98
CA THR A 217 -37.70 -19.11 -8.60
C THR A 217 -38.16 -19.36 -10.05
N PRO A 218 -37.24 -19.73 -10.96
CA PRO A 218 -37.56 -20.85 -11.86
C PRO A 218 -36.57 -22.01 -11.74
N SER A 219 -37.15 -23.20 -11.57
CA SER A 219 -36.54 -24.52 -11.64
C SER A 219 -36.12 -24.91 -13.07
N THR A 220 -34.93 -25.51 -13.15
CA THR A 220 -34.56 -26.71 -13.91
C THR A 220 -34.83 -26.80 -15.43
N ARG A 221 -33.75 -26.96 -16.22
CA ARG A 221 -33.57 -28.15 -17.08
C ARG A 221 -32.13 -28.30 -17.62
N ILE A 222 -31.58 -29.49 -17.39
CA ILE A 222 -30.39 -30.06 -18.01
C ILE A 222 -30.80 -30.66 -19.36
N SER A 223 -29.94 -30.55 -20.38
CA SER A 223 -29.55 -31.62 -21.33
C SER A 223 -28.53 -31.11 -22.35
N GLY A 224 -27.40 -31.80 -22.49
CA GLY A 224 -26.43 -31.65 -23.60
C GLY A 224 -26.99 -32.21 -24.93
N PRO A 225 -26.19 -32.28 -26.03
CA PRO A 225 -24.87 -32.92 -26.02
C PRO A 225 -23.76 -32.20 -26.84
N SER A 226 -22.50 -32.52 -26.50
CA SER A 226 -21.31 -32.40 -27.39
C SER A 226 -21.29 -33.59 -28.39
N PRO A 227 -20.45 -33.68 -29.45
CA PRO A 227 -19.17 -32.97 -29.67
C PRO A 227 -18.92 -32.48 -31.11
N THR A 228 -17.93 -31.60 -31.31
CA THR A 228 -16.91 -31.78 -32.36
C THR A 228 -15.76 -30.79 -32.19
N HIS A 229 -14.55 -31.35 -32.22
CA HIS A 229 -13.26 -30.66 -32.21
C HIS A 229 -13.09 -29.79 -33.46
N ILE A 230 -12.94 -28.47 -33.27
CA ILE A 230 -12.22 -27.60 -34.21
C ILE A 230 -11.26 -26.76 -33.38
N LYS A 231 -9.97 -27.07 -33.50
CA LYS A 231 -8.88 -26.16 -33.10
C LYS A 231 -8.92 -24.96 -34.05
N ASN A 232 -8.97 -23.74 -33.54
CA ASN A 232 -8.25 -22.56 -34.06
C ASN A 232 -8.50 -21.29 -33.19
N SER A 233 -7.39 -20.63 -32.85
CA SER A 233 -7.16 -19.29 -32.26
C SER A 233 -7.77 -18.95 -30.88
N GLU A 234 -6.89 -18.50 -29.99
CA GLU A 234 -7.09 -18.10 -28.60
C GLU A 234 -8.26 -17.12 -28.39
N ASP A 235 -9.35 -17.63 -27.80
CA ASP A 235 -10.46 -16.82 -27.33
C ASP A 235 -10.11 -16.12 -26.02
N GLU A 236 -9.61 -14.89 -26.12
CA GLU A 236 -9.42 -14.02 -24.97
C GLU A 236 -10.78 -13.68 -24.32
N SER A 237 -11.00 -14.16 -23.10
CA SER A 237 -12.12 -13.74 -22.24
C SER A 237 -11.83 -12.39 -21.57
N CYS A 238 -12.84 -11.53 -21.46
CA CYS A 238 -12.72 -10.23 -20.82
C CYS A 238 -12.63 -10.40 -19.30
N PRO A 239 -11.61 -9.88 -18.61
CA PRO A 239 -11.48 -10.03 -17.15
C PRO A 239 -12.55 -9.27 -16.34
N ILE A 240 -13.23 -8.29 -16.96
CA ILE A 240 -14.18 -7.41 -16.27
C ILE A 240 -15.58 -8.03 -16.27
N CYS A 241 -16.08 -8.45 -17.43
CA CYS A 241 -17.40 -9.08 -17.55
C CYS A 241 -17.35 -10.62 -17.57
N MET A 242 -16.17 -11.22 -17.71
CA MET A 242 -15.94 -12.66 -17.83
C MET A 242 -16.52 -13.31 -19.10
N GLU A 243 -16.96 -12.50 -20.07
CA GLU A 243 -17.48 -12.96 -21.36
C GLU A 243 -16.39 -12.96 -22.44
N ARG A 244 -16.59 -13.71 -23.54
CA ARG A 244 -15.65 -13.74 -24.67
C ARG A 244 -15.54 -12.34 -25.30
N ILE A 245 -14.32 -11.86 -25.53
CA ILE A 245 -14.13 -10.57 -26.19
C ILE A 245 -14.45 -10.73 -27.67
N VAL A 246 -15.49 -10.05 -28.15
CA VAL A 246 -15.82 -9.99 -29.57
C VAL A 246 -14.83 -9.04 -30.26
N THR A 247 -14.18 -9.47 -31.34
CA THR A 247 -13.08 -8.74 -32.01
C THR A 247 -13.36 -7.27 -32.35
N PRO A 248 -14.52 -6.84 -32.89
CA PRO A 248 -14.85 -5.42 -33.09
C PRO A 248 -14.97 -4.61 -31.79
N GLU A 249 -15.15 -5.26 -30.64
CA GLU A 249 -15.20 -4.62 -29.33
C GLU A 249 -13.91 -4.82 -28.53
N LYS A 250 -12.88 -5.47 -29.08
CA LYS A 250 -11.60 -5.68 -28.39
C LYS A 250 -10.83 -4.36 -28.33
N THR A 251 -10.46 -3.94 -27.13
CA THR A 251 -9.47 -2.89 -26.91
C THR A 251 -8.28 -3.46 -26.18
N THR A 252 -7.11 -3.40 -26.81
CA THR A 252 -5.83 -3.84 -26.24
C THR A 252 -5.01 -2.63 -25.80
N LEU A 253 -4.64 -2.59 -24.53
CA LEU A 253 -3.83 -1.53 -23.95
C LEU A 253 -2.34 -1.67 -24.32
N ARG A 254 -1.54 -0.64 -24.06
CA ARG A 254 -0.08 -0.66 -24.34
C ARG A 254 0.67 -1.73 -23.54
N CYS A 255 0.13 -2.10 -22.38
CA CYS A 255 0.55 -3.22 -21.52
C CYS A 255 0.11 -4.61 -22.03
N LYS A 256 -0.45 -4.67 -23.25
CA LYS A 256 -0.90 -5.89 -23.95
C LYS A 256 -2.11 -6.61 -23.34
N HIS A 257 -2.74 -6.07 -22.31
CA HIS A 257 -3.99 -6.59 -21.78
C HIS A 257 -5.20 -6.14 -22.61
N SER A 258 -6.12 -7.07 -22.87
CA SER A 258 -7.30 -6.85 -23.70
C SER A 258 -8.60 -6.88 -22.91
N PHE A 259 -9.56 -6.06 -23.31
CA PHE A 259 -10.88 -5.94 -22.69
C PHE A 259 -11.95 -5.66 -23.75
N CYS A 260 -13.22 -5.89 -23.42
CA CYS A 260 -14.31 -5.27 -24.18
C CYS A 260 -14.24 -3.74 -24.04
N ARG A 261 -14.44 -3.02 -25.14
CA ARG A 261 -14.34 -1.54 -25.22
C ARG A 261 -15.24 -0.86 -24.19
N ALA A 262 -16.47 -1.33 -24.04
CA ALA A 262 -17.41 -0.81 -23.06
C ALA A 262 -16.96 -1.06 -21.62
N CYS A 263 -16.39 -2.23 -21.34
CA CYS A 263 -15.86 -2.57 -20.02
C CYS A 263 -14.64 -1.73 -19.66
N LEU A 264 -13.71 -1.58 -20.60
CA LEU A 264 -12.54 -0.74 -20.41
C LEU A 264 -12.90 0.73 -20.22
N LYS A 265 -13.83 1.25 -21.03
CA LYS A 265 -14.31 2.63 -20.88
C LYS A 265 -14.89 2.86 -19.48
N LYS A 266 -15.80 1.99 -19.02
CA LYS A 266 -16.36 2.10 -17.66
C LYS A 266 -15.29 2.01 -16.57
N ALA A 267 -14.29 1.15 -16.73
CA ALA A 267 -13.17 1.05 -15.79
C ALA A 267 -12.35 2.35 -15.76
N PHE A 268 -12.04 2.93 -16.93
CA PHE A 268 -11.26 4.16 -17.05
C PHE A 268 -12.03 5.41 -16.62
N ASP A 269 -13.35 5.44 -16.81
CA ASP A 269 -14.23 6.49 -16.27
C ASP A 269 -14.13 6.54 -14.73
N TYR A 270 -13.85 5.41 -14.06
CA TYR A 270 -13.61 5.34 -12.61
C TYR A 270 -12.15 5.62 -12.24
N LYS A 271 -11.20 4.91 -12.85
CA LYS A 271 -9.76 5.09 -12.63
C LYS A 271 -9.02 4.69 -13.90
N PRO A 272 -8.19 5.56 -14.48
CA PRO A 272 -7.50 5.29 -15.74
C PRO A 272 -6.31 4.35 -15.54
N VAL A 273 -6.48 3.19 -14.90
CA VAL A 273 -5.45 2.17 -14.71
C VAL A 273 -5.89 0.86 -15.34
N CYS A 274 -4.95 0.11 -15.91
CA CYS A 274 -5.22 -1.23 -16.41
C CYS A 274 -5.77 -2.12 -15.27
N PRO A 275 -6.98 -2.69 -15.39
CA PRO A 275 -7.55 -3.53 -14.33
C PRO A 275 -6.79 -4.83 -14.05
N ILE A 276 -5.83 -5.21 -14.92
CA ILE A 276 -5.01 -6.41 -14.73
C ILE A 276 -3.67 -6.06 -14.08
N CYS A 277 -2.93 -5.07 -14.60
CA CYS A 277 -1.56 -4.78 -14.14
C CYS A 277 -1.37 -3.42 -13.45
N GLY A 278 -2.40 -2.60 -13.34
CA GLY A 278 -2.35 -1.30 -12.67
C GLY A 278 -1.65 -0.18 -13.44
N GLU A 279 -1.15 -0.42 -14.66
CA GLU A 279 -0.48 0.60 -15.45
C GLU A 279 -1.42 1.78 -15.80
N LEU A 280 -0.95 3.03 -15.68
CA LEU A 280 -1.76 4.26 -15.76
C LEU A 280 -1.91 4.80 -17.20
N TYR A 281 -3.14 5.03 -17.65
CA TYR A 281 -3.55 5.50 -18.99
C TYR A 281 -4.37 6.79 -18.90
N GLY A 282 -3.75 7.86 -18.41
CA GLY A 282 -4.37 9.18 -18.33
C GLY A 282 -3.83 10.00 -17.16
N ILE A 283 -4.46 11.14 -16.91
CA ILE A 283 -4.20 11.94 -15.71
C ILE A 283 -5.01 11.34 -14.56
N LEU A 284 -4.31 10.84 -13.54
CA LEU A 284 -4.97 10.35 -12.34
C LEU A 284 -5.47 11.55 -11.54
N THR A 285 -6.77 11.61 -11.28
CA THR A 285 -7.35 12.56 -10.33
C THR A 285 -7.87 11.76 -9.14
N GLY A 286 -7.58 12.21 -7.92
CA GLY A 286 -8.04 11.53 -6.72
C GLY A 286 -9.36 12.06 -6.18
N THR A 287 -9.72 11.58 -4.99
CA THR A 287 -10.98 11.84 -4.29
C THR A 287 -10.76 12.73 -3.06
N GLN A 288 -9.75 13.61 -3.10
CA GLN A 288 -9.59 14.65 -2.08
C GLN A 288 -10.79 15.62 -2.12
N PRO A 289 -11.38 15.96 -0.96
CA PRO A 289 -12.47 16.93 -0.93
C PRO A 289 -12.10 18.34 -1.36
N ASP A 290 -13.10 19.09 -1.84
CA ASP A 290 -12.94 20.48 -2.26
C ASP A 290 -12.78 21.45 -1.09
N GLY A 291 -12.37 22.68 -1.39
CA GLY A 291 -12.15 23.73 -0.39
C GLY A 291 -10.86 23.57 0.42
N GLY A 292 -10.05 22.58 0.06
CA GLY A 292 -8.73 22.36 0.64
C GLY A 292 -7.74 23.47 0.33
N ARG A 293 -6.81 23.70 1.27
CA ARG A 293 -5.68 24.63 1.11
C ARG A 293 -4.38 23.92 1.46
N MET A 294 -3.34 24.23 0.69
CA MET A 294 -1.96 23.82 0.96
C MET A 294 -1.11 25.09 0.96
N ASN A 295 -0.53 25.42 2.11
CA ASN A 295 0.36 26.56 2.29
C ASN A 295 1.79 26.05 2.51
N VAL A 296 2.77 26.75 1.95
CA VAL A 296 4.18 26.37 2.07
C VAL A 296 4.95 27.57 2.60
N THR A 297 5.76 27.34 3.62
CA THR A 297 6.67 28.32 4.20
C THR A 297 8.03 27.68 4.40
N THR A 298 9.07 28.48 4.60
CA THR A 298 10.44 28.04 4.82
C THR A 298 11.01 28.69 6.06
N ASP A 299 11.63 27.91 6.93
CA ASP A 299 12.39 28.39 8.07
C ASP A 299 13.87 28.03 7.89
N ILE A 300 14.71 29.05 7.69
CA ILE A 300 16.15 28.89 7.44
C ILE A 300 16.94 28.50 8.71
N SER A 301 16.38 28.78 9.89
CA SER A 301 17.03 28.55 11.19
C SER A 301 16.70 27.18 11.77
N PHE A 302 15.69 26.52 11.22
CA PHE A 302 15.24 25.21 11.67
C PHE A 302 15.81 24.11 10.78
N HIS A 303 16.57 23.19 11.38
CA HIS A 303 17.25 22.10 10.70
C HIS A 303 16.63 20.74 11.07
N LEU A 304 16.35 19.91 10.06
CA LEU A 304 15.88 18.55 10.28
C LEU A 304 17.06 17.62 10.57
N PRO A 305 16.93 16.66 11.49
CA PRO A 305 17.95 15.64 11.72
C PRO A 305 18.37 14.92 10.42
N GLY A 306 19.67 14.94 10.11
CA GLY A 306 20.24 14.41 8.87
C GLY A 306 20.37 15.41 7.72
N TYR A 307 19.92 16.67 7.92
CA TYR A 307 19.96 17.74 6.93
C TYR A 307 20.47 19.07 7.54
N ASP A 308 21.49 19.01 8.39
CA ASP A 308 21.96 20.14 9.22
C ASP A 308 22.44 21.37 8.43
N LYS A 309 22.72 21.21 7.14
CA LYS A 309 23.16 22.28 6.22
C LYS A 309 22.00 23.02 5.55
N TYR A 310 20.76 22.58 5.74
CA TYR A 310 19.57 23.08 5.06
C TYR A 310 18.56 23.61 6.06
N GLY A 311 17.82 24.66 5.70
CA GLY A 311 16.60 25.04 6.41
C GLY A 311 15.50 23.98 6.26
N THR A 312 14.30 24.29 6.72
CA THR A 312 13.14 23.39 6.65
C THR A 312 12.00 24.05 5.88
N ILE A 313 11.46 23.32 4.91
CA ILE A 313 10.19 23.63 4.25
C ILE A 313 9.05 23.05 5.10
N ILE A 314 8.11 23.91 5.47
CA ILE A 314 6.93 23.56 6.27
C ILE A 314 5.70 23.66 5.37
N ILE A 315 5.01 22.53 5.21
CA ILE A 315 3.79 22.41 4.41
C ILE A 315 2.61 22.28 5.36
N GLN A 316 1.65 23.20 5.27
CA GLN A 316 0.42 23.19 6.05
C GLN A 316 -0.75 22.86 5.13
N TYR A 317 -1.41 21.75 5.42
CA TYR A 317 -2.63 21.33 4.75
C TYR A 317 -3.85 21.61 5.63
N TYR A 318 -4.91 22.11 5.03
CA TYR A 318 -6.22 22.23 5.64
C TYR A 318 -7.28 21.73 4.68
N ILE A 319 -8.07 20.74 5.10
CA ILE A 319 -9.26 20.28 4.38
C ILE A 319 -10.45 20.49 5.32
N PRO A 320 -11.46 21.30 4.96
CA PRO A 320 -12.63 21.49 5.80
C PRO A 320 -13.47 20.20 5.87
N GLY A 321 -14.33 20.08 6.89
CA GLY A 321 -15.38 19.07 6.90
C GLY A 321 -16.45 19.39 5.85
N GLY A 322 -17.22 18.38 5.45
CA GLY A 322 -18.24 18.55 4.42
C GLY A 322 -19.12 17.34 4.21
N ILE A 323 -19.77 17.27 3.06
CA ILE A 323 -20.64 16.15 2.66
C ILE A 323 -19.96 15.33 1.56
N GLN A 324 -19.99 14.01 1.71
CA GLN A 324 -19.44 13.07 0.75
C GLN A 324 -20.21 13.12 -0.57
N LYS A 325 -19.48 13.30 -1.66
CA LYS A 325 -19.97 13.22 -3.04
C LYS A 325 -20.02 11.77 -3.55
N ASP A 326 -20.50 11.58 -4.78
CA ASP A 326 -20.67 10.26 -5.41
C ASP A 326 -19.36 9.46 -5.54
N GLU A 327 -18.22 10.13 -5.66
CA GLU A 327 -16.90 9.51 -5.71
C GLU A 327 -16.39 9.00 -4.34
N HIS A 328 -17.05 9.38 -3.24
CA HIS A 328 -16.62 9.05 -1.88
C HIS A 328 -17.35 7.81 -1.34
N PRO A 329 -16.89 7.22 -0.22
CA PRO A 329 -17.39 5.93 0.20
C PRO A 329 -18.84 5.84 0.69
N ASN A 330 -19.39 6.95 1.16
CA ASN A 330 -20.77 7.04 1.64
C ASN A 330 -21.40 8.35 1.12
N PRO A 331 -21.78 8.43 -0.17
CA PRO A 331 -22.37 9.65 -0.73
C PRO A 331 -23.55 10.16 0.09
N GLY A 332 -23.62 11.49 0.29
CA GLY A 332 -24.62 12.17 1.11
C GLY A 332 -24.34 12.18 2.62
N GLN A 333 -23.39 11.38 3.13
CA GLN A 333 -23.02 11.40 4.55
C GLN A 333 -21.97 12.50 4.84
N PRO A 334 -21.98 13.10 6.04
CA PRO A 334 -20.93 14.03 6.44
C PRO A 334 -19.57 13.32 6.58
N TYR A 335 -18.49 14.06 6.37
CA TYR A 335 -17.13 13.66 6.71
C TYR A 335 -16.43 14.73 7.55
N GLU A 336 -15.53 14.30 8.42
CA GLU A 336 -14.70 15.17 9.27
C GLU A 336 -13.43 15.60 8.53
N GLY A 337 -13.16 16.91 8.50
CA GLY A 337 -11.97 17.51 7.88
C GLY A 337 -10.69 17.32 8.70
N ILE A 338 -9.58 17.93 8.26
CA ILE A 338 -8.27 17.84 8.92
C ILE A 338 -7.46 19.14 8.80
N SER A 339 -6.51 19.29 9.73
CA SER A 339 -5.35 20.17 9.60
C SER A 339 -4.09 19.34 9.85
N ARG A 340 -3.08 19.45 8.97
CA ARG A 340 -1.83 18.67 9.06
C ARG A 340 -0.64 19.53 8.66
N THR A 341 0.46 19.35 9.39
CA THR A 341 1.76 19.94 9.05
C THR A 341 2.71 18.84 8.62
N ALA A 342 3.46 19.07 7.56
CA ALA A 342 4.53 18.20 7.08
C ALA A 342 5.82 18.98 6.85
N TYR A 343 6.94 18.27 6.89
CA TYR A 343 8.28 18.85 6.83
C TYR A 343 9.11 18.22 5.72
N LEU A 344 9.91 19.04 5.04
CA LEU A 344 10.95 18.64 4.09
C LEU A 344 12.19 19.49 4.31
N PRO A 345 13.41 18.99 4.04
CA PRO A 345 14.59 19.84 4.05
C PRO A 345 14.52 20.86 2.91
N ASP A 346 14.98 22.09 3.13
CA ASP A 346 15.08 23.15 2.10
C ASP A 346 16.27 22.94 1.16
N SER A 347 16.44 21.70 0.70
CA SER A 347 17.43 21.31 -0.29
C SER A 347 16.87 21.44 -1.72
N SER A 348 17.73 21.30 -2.74
CA SER A 348 17.28 21.23 -4.14
C SER A 348 16.27 20.11 -4.38
N GLU A 349 16.45 18.97 -3.72
CA GLU A 349 15.56 17.83 -3.77
C GLU A 349 14.22 18.10 -3.06
N GLY A 350 14.25 18.67 -1.85
CA GLY A 350 13.04 19.05 -1.13
C GLY A 350 12.19 20.06 -1.90
N LYS A 351 12.83 21.07 -2.51
CA LYS A 351 12.16 22.06 -3.38
C LYS A 351 11.48 21.41 -4.58
N ARG A 352 12.09 20.38 -5.18
CA ARG A 352 11.45 19.60 -6.26
C ARG A 352 10.22 18.85 -5.74
N ILE A 353 10.36 18.13 -4.63
CA ILE A 353 9.26 17.33 -4.04
C ILE A 353 8.07 18.22 -3.70
N VAL A 354 8.27 19.42 -3.14
CA VAL A 354 7.16 20.35 -2.84
C VAL A 354 6.36 20.74 -4.08
N LYS A 355 7.02 20.94 -5.23
CA LYS A 355 6.33 21.23 -6.50
C LYS A 355 5.49 20.04 -6.96
N LEU A 356 6.02 18.83 -6.80
CA LEU A 356 5.28 17.59 -7.11
C LEU A 356 4.10 17.39 -6.15
N LEU A 357 4.29 17.62 -4.86
CA LEU A 357 3.21 17.58 -3.86
C LEU A 357 2.12 18.61 -4.15
N ARG A 358 2.48 19.81 -4.59
CA ARG A 358 1.52 20.82 -5.07
C ARG A 358 0.69 20.27 -6.23
N ARG A 359 1.34 19.74 -7.25
CA ARG A 359 0.65 19.14 -8.41
C ARG A 359 -0.24 17.98 -7.99
N ALA A 360 0.22 17.11 -7.09
CA ALA A 360 -0.58 16.02 -6.53
C ALA A 360 -1.78 16.55 -5.73
N PHE A 361 -1.62 17.63 -4.97
CA PHE A 361 -2.72 18.27 -4.23
C PHE A 361 -3.76 18.85 -5.18
N ASP A 362 -3.33 19.55 -6.23
CA ASP A 362 -4.20 20.13 -7.26
C ASP A 362 -4.94 19.04 -8.05
N GLN A 363 -4.30 17.88 -8.24
CA GLN A 363 -4.91 16.66 -8.80
C GLN A 363 -5.70 15.82 -7.78
N LYS A 364 -5.91 16.33 -6.55
CA LYS A 364 -6.71 15.67 -5.51
C LYS A 364 -6.15 14.33 -5.02
N LEU A 365 -4.84 14.14 -5.09
CA LEU A 365 -4.15 12.88 -4.79
C LEU A 365 -3.52 12.81 -3.39
N ILE A 366 -3.45 13.91 -2.66
CA ILE A 366 -2.81 13.93 -1.32
C ILE A 366 -3.72 13.30 -0.26
N PHE A 367 -5.02 13.63 -0.32
CA PHE A 367 -6.01 13.13 0.62
C PHE A 367 -7.13 12.35 -0.07
N THR A 368 -7.95 11.70 0.74
CA THR A 368 -9.22 11.05 0.36
C THR A 368 -10.16 11.06 1.57
N VAL A 369 -11.42 10.63 1.39
CA VAL A 369 -12.32 10.31 2.50
C VAL A 369 -12.32 8.80 2.72
N GLY A 370 -12.06 8.35 3.94
CA GLY A 370 -11.93 6.94 4.24
C GLY A 370 -12.02 6.63 5.74
N ARG A 371 -11.38 5.52 6.12
CA ARG A 371 -11.22 5.12 7.52
C ARG A 371 -9.88 5.62 8.03
N SER A 372 -9.91 6.39 9.11
CA SER A 372 -8.69 6.82 9.81
C SER A 372 -7.97 5.61 10.40
N THR A 373 -6.69 5.47 10.09
CA THR A 373 -5.84 4.37 10.58
C THR A 373 -5.54 4.50 12.08
N THR A 374 -5.44 5.74 12.58
CA THR A 374 -5.11 6.03 13.98
C THR A 374 -6.32 5.98 14.90
N THR A 375 -7.50 6.40 14.42
CA THR A 375 -8.73 6.43 15.25
C THR A 375 -9.72 5.32 14.93
N GLY A 376 -9.54 4.62 13.80
CA GLY A 376 -10.48 3.59 13.32
C GLY A 376 -11.83 4.14 12.82
N ARG A 377 -12.04 5.46 12.86
CA ARG A 377 -13.30 6.11 12.48
C ARG A 377 -13.43 6.20 10.95
N ASN A 378 -14.61 5.85 10.44
CA ASN A 378 -15.00 6.07 9.04
C ASN A 378 -15.37 7.55 8.81
N ASN A 379 -15.52 7.93 7.54
CA ASN A 379 -15.97 9.26 7.12
C ASN A 379 -15.03 10.37 7.62
N MET A 380 -13.72 10.13 7.53
CA MET A 380 -12.70 11.12 7.86
C MET A 380 -11.85 11.41 6.63
N VAL A 381 -11.32 12.63 6.53
CA VAL A 381 -10.25 12.92 5.58
C VAL A 381 -8.96 12.23 6.05
N THR A 382 -8.35 11.45 5.17
CA THR A 382 -7.13 10.67 5.43
C THR A 382 -6.11 10.87 4.31
N TRP A 383 -4.84 10.53 4.57
CA TRP A 383 -3.79 10.48 3.54
C TRP A 383 -4.13 9.46 2.44
N ASN A 384 -3.64 9.67 1.21
CA ASN A 384 -3.94 8.86 0.03
C ASN A 384 -2.65 8.28 -0.62
N ASP A 385 -1.95 7.43 0.13
CA ASP A 385 -0.72 6.69 -0.25
C ASP A 385 0.51 7.53 -0.62
N ILE A 386 0.51 8.83 -0.35
CA ILE A 386 1.69 9.69 -0.48
C ILE A 386 2.13 10.07 0.94
N HIS A 387 3.22 9.48 1.42
CA HIS A 387 3.65 9.63 2.79
C HIS A 387 4.27 11.00 3.06
N HIS A 388 3.88 11.58 4.19
CA HIS A 388 4.37 12.86 4.67
C HIS A 388 5.09 12.69 6.00
N LYS A 389 6.15 13.49 6.20
CA LYS A 389 6.82 13.60 7.49
C LYS A 389 6.10 14.59 8.37
N THR A 390 5.26 14.10 9.27
CA THR A 390 4.47 14.93 10.19
C THR A 390 5.16 15.18 11.54
N SER A 391 6.32 14.58 11.76
CA SER A 391 7.19 14.82 12.90
C SER A 391 8.58 15.27 12.41
N THR A 392 9.30 16.03 13.21
CA THR A 392 10.69 16.41 12.91
C THR A 392 11.70 15.52 13.62
N HIS A 393 11.23 14.58 14.44
CA HIS A 393 12.05 13.65 15.21
C HIS A 393 11.41 12.25 15.28
N GLY A 394 12.12 11.29 15.88
CA GLY A 394 11.62 9.92 16.12
C GLY A 394 11.74 8.98 14.91
N GLY A 395 12.38 9.44 13.84
CA GLY A 395 12.66 8.64 12.65
C GLY A 395 11.40 8.13 11.93
N PRO A 396 11.55 7.16 11.03
CA PRO A 396 10.45 6.70 10.18
C PRO A 396 9.25 6.14 10.96
N THR A 397 9.49 5.50 12.11
CA THR A 397 8.45 4.90 12.97
C THR A 397 7.50 5.92 13.58
N HIS A 398 7.94 7.17 13.71
CA HIS A 398 7.11 8.29 14.21
C HIS A 398 6.80 9.30 13.11
N TYR A 399 6.86 8.88 11.83
CA TYR A 399 6.64 9.77 10.68
C TYR A 399 7.57 10.99 10.69
N GLY A 400 8.80 10.82 11.19
CA GLY A 400 9.75 11.92 11.35
C GLY A 400 11.16 11.60 10.89
N TYR A 401 12.09 12.46 11.30
CA TYR A 401 13.49 12.44 10.91
C TYR A 401 14.39 11.93 12.07
N PRO A 402 15.62 11.46 11.79
CA PRO A 402 16.21 11.25 10.46
C PRO A 402 15.55 10.08 9.72
N ASP A 403 15.46 10.18 8.39
CA ASP A 403 15.01 9.11 7.49
C ASP A 403 15.70 9.33 6.12
N PRO A 404 16.87 8.72 5.90
CA PRO A 404 17.67 8.96 4.71
C PRO A 404 16.96 8.53 3.41
N ASP A 405 16.01 7.60 3.49
CA ASP A 405 15.31 7.03 2.33
C ASP A 405 13.98 7.73 2.02
N TYR A 406 13.60 8.74 2.81
CA TYR A 406 12.27 9.35 2.66
C TYR A 406 12.10 10.08 1.32
N LEU A 407 13.09 10.89 0.91
CA LEU A 407 12.97 11.74 -0.28
C LEU A 407 12.84 10.90 -1.57
N SER A 408 13.60 9.81 -1.67
CA SER A 408 13.48 8.86 -2.79
C SER A 408 12.15 8.11 -2.75
N ARG A 409 11.72 7.65 -1.56
CA ARG A 409 10.45 6.95 -1.38
C ARG A 409 9.24 7.80 -1.77
N VAL A 410 9.16 9.05 -1.32
CA VAL A 410 8.03 9.94 -1.67
C VAL A 410 8.02 10.31 -3.15
N GLN A 411 9.20 10.45 -3.79
CA GLN A 411 9.27 10.62 -5.25
C GLN A 411 8.71 9.41 -5.99
N ASN A 412 9.04 8.19 -5.56
CA ASN A 412 8.50 6.97 -6.14
C ASN A 412 6.98 6.85 -5.94
N GLU A 413 6.46 7.24 -4.78
CA GLU A 413 5.02 7.28 -4.51
C GLU A 413 4.29 8.28 -5.41
N LEU A 414 4.86 9.47 -5.60
CA LEU A 414 4.35 10.49 -6.52
C LEU A 414 4.35 9.99 -7.97
N LYS A 415 5.46 9.39 -8.40
CA LYS A 415 5.60 8.77 -9.71
C LYS A 415 4.56 7.68 -9.95
N PHE A 416 4.31 6.82 -8.96
CA PHE A 416 3.28 5.78 -9.03
C PHE A 416 1.87 6.36 -9.19
N LYS A 417 1.65 7.59 -8.71
CA LYS A 417 0.40 8.34 -8.89
C LYS A 417 0.39 9.19 -10.17
N GLY A 418 1.41 9.07 -11.04
CA GLY A 418 1.52 9.79 -12.31
C GLY A 418 2.04 11.23 -12.18
N ILE A 419 2.74 11.55 -11.08
CA ILE A 419 3.29 12.86 -10.77
C ILE A 419 4.82 12.82 -10.91
N GLU A 420 5.34 13.48 -11.93
CA GLU A 420 6.78 13.54 -12.28
C GLU A 420 7.25 14.96 -12.57
#